data_AF-A0A2E3QTY4-F1
#
_entry.id   AF-A0A2E3QTY4-F1
#
_cell.length_a   1.000
_cell.length_b   1.000
_cell.length_c   1.000
_cell.angle_alpha   90.00
_cell.angle_beta   90.00
_cell.angle_gamma   90.00
#
_symmetry.space_group_name_H-M   'P 1'
#
loop_
_entity.id
_entity.type
_entity.pdbx_description
1 polymer ?
#
loop_
_entity_poly.entity_id
_entity_poly.type
_entity_poly.pdbx_seq_one_letter_code
_entity_poly.pdbx_strand_id
1 'polypeptide(L)'
;MNSETMVTRQGDGSVAVLIDACMYPEDVVFKAFYWYGGDYDVQIGRDGDRFEVILSRLDGSLTEGLLDALRSRVGRDLIDFKTRSIVARETQAVRELLVAKAFAPLDDLDSQPPGDPSDPVGFDIADWQ
;
A
#
# COMPACT_ATOMS: atom_id res chain seq x y z
N MET A 1 16.48 -9.47 13.74
CA MET A 1 17.24 -9.73 12.49
C MET A 1 17.15 -8.47 11.66
N ASN A 2 18.29 -7.83 11.37
CA ASN A 2 18.29 -6.59 10.60
C ASN A 2 17.97 -6.91 9.15
N SER A 3 16.77 -6.55 8.73
CA SER A 3 16.32 -6.64 7.34
C SER A 3 16.94 -5.50 6.53
N GLU A 4 18.19 -5.67 6.15
CA GLU A 4 18.89 -4.72 5.29
C GLU A 4 18.52 -4.97 3.82
N THR A 5 17.90 -3.98 3.19
CA THR A 5 17.90 -3.88 1.73
C THR A 5 19.34 -3.67 1.27
N MET A 6 19.90 -4.63 0.55
CA MET A 6 21.28 -4.56 0.08
C MET A 6 21.30 -4.12 -1.38
N VAL A 7 21.93 -2.99 -1.66
CA VAL A 7 22.17 -2.50 -3.02
C VAL A 7 23.62 -2.77 -3.36
N THR A 8 23.88 -3.45 -4.47
CA THR A 8 25.22 -3.85 -4.90
C THR A 8 25.39 -3.59 -6.39
N ARG A 9 26.53 -3.01 -6.77
CA ARG A 9 26.89 -2.80 -8.17
C ARG A 9 27.29 -4.14 -8.81
N GLN A 10 26.77 -4.40 -10.01
CA GLN A 10 27.17 -5.53 -10.85
C GLN A 10 28.29 -5.09 -11.81
N GLY A 11 29.13 -6.05 -12.23
CA GLY A 11 30.29 -5.78 -13.09
C GLY A 11 29.95 -5.27 -14.50
N ASP A 12 28.69 -5.35 -14.91
CA ASP A 12 28.16 -5.01 -16.24
C ASP A 12 27.55 -3.59 -16.32
N GLY A 13 27.63 -2.80 -15.24
CA GLY A 13 27.02 -1.46 -15.19
C GLY A 13 25.56 -1.46 -14.73
N SER A 14 25.03 -2.61 -14.30
CA SER A 14 23.75 -2.71 -13.62
C SER A 14 23.90 -2.65 -12.09
N VAL A 15 22.78 -2.52 -11.39
CA VAL A 15 22.70 -2.51 -9.93
C VAL A 15 21.71 -3.57 -9.50
N ALA A 16 22.14 -4.46 -8.62
CA ALA A 16 21.27 -5.42 -7.96
C ALA A 16 20.79 -4.87 -6.61
N VAL A 17 19.50 -5.00 -6.35
CA VAL A 17 18.85 -4.71 -5.09
C VAL A 17 18.25 -6.01 -4.54
N LEU A 18 18.72 -6.43 -3.37
CA LEU A 18 18.20 -7.59 -2.66
C LEU A 18 17.24 -7.12 -1.57
N ILE A 19 16.03 -7.69 -1.57
CA ILE A 19 14.93 -7.30 -0.70
C ILE A 19 14.37 -8.54 -0.03
N ASP A 20 14.18 -8.46 1.28
CA ASP A 20 13.56 -9.52 2.08
C ASP A 20 12.04 -9.57 1.83
N ALA A 21 11.54 -10.71 1.34
CA ALA A 21 10.14 -10.94 1.02
C ALA A 21 9.24 -11.00 2.27
N CYS A 22 9.80 -11.25 3.45
CA CYS A 22 9.05 -11.17 4.71
C CYS A 22 8.74 -9.71 5.07
N MET A 23 9.55 -8.76 4.61
CA MET A 23 9.40 -7.34 4.92
C MET A 23 8.56 -6.59 3.91
N TYR A 24 8.70 -6.94 2.63
CA TYR A 24 7.99 -6.25 1.54
C TYR A 24 7.22 -7.28 0.73
N PRO A 25 5.87 -7.22 0.72
CA PRO A 25 5.09 -8.09 -0.14
C PRO A 25 5.35 -7.75 -1.61
N GLU A 26 5.10 -8.73 -2.47
CA GLU A 26 5.38 -8.65 -3.90
C GLU A 26 4.79 -7.40 -4.56
N ASP A 27 3.53 -7.08 -4.26
CA ASP A 27 2.85 -5.93 -4.84
C ASP A 27 3.53 -4.59 -4.49
N VAL A 28 4.12 -4.48 -3.30
CA VAL A 28 4.88 -3.30 -2.87
C VAL A 28 6.18 -3.19 -3.65
N VAL A 29 6.89 -4.30 -3.86
CA VAL A 29 8.14 -4.31 -4.64
C VAL A 29 7.85 -3.89 -6.08
N PHE A 30 6.89 -4.52 -6.75
CA PHE A 30 6.52 -4.17 -8.13
C PHE A 30 6.11 -2.70 -8.27
N LYS A 31 5.28 -2.18 -7.35
CA LYS A 31 4.85 -0.77 -7.38
C LYS A 31 6.01 0.20 -7.14
N ALA A 32 6.91 -0.12 -6.22
CA ALA A 32 8.07 0.73 -5.94
C ALA A 32 8.98 0.84 -7.17
N PHE A 33 9.29 -0.29 -7.81
CA PHE A 33 10.22 -0.31 -8.94
C PHE A 33 9.59 0.07 -10.28
N TYR A 34 8.26 0.06 -10.40
CA TYR A 34 7.56 0.60 -11.58
C TYR A 34 8.00 2.03 -11.93
N TRP A 35 8.19 2.88 -10.91
CA TRP A 35 8.59 4.28 -11.10
C TRP A 35 10.03 4.48 -11.59
N TYR A 36 10.84 3.42 -11.60
CA TYR A 36 12.21 3.44 -12.11
C TYR A 36 12.27 3.14 -13.61
N GLY A 37 11.20 2.59 -14.19
CA GLY A 37 11.14 2.22 -15.62
C GLY A 37 11.35 3.38 -16.60
N GLY A 38 11.34 4.63 -16.13
CA GLY A 38 11.66 5.79 -16.96
C GLY A 38 13.16 5.97 -17.23
N ASP A 39 14.01 5.61 -16.27
CA ASP A 39 15.47 5.83 -16.33
C ASP A 39 16.27 4.51 -16.41
N TYR A 40 15.62 3.39 -16.07
CA TYR A 40 16.22 2.07 -15.93
C TYR A 40 15.38 1.02 -16.65
N ASP A 41 16.03 0.04 -17.26
CA ASP A 41 15.44 -1.28 -17.47
C ASP A 41 15.37 -1.99 -16.11
N VAL A 42 14.18 -2.49 -15.76
CA VAL A 42 13.88 -3.05 -14.44
C VAL A 42 13.50 -4.51 -14.60
N GLN A 43 14.29 -5.39 -13.98
CA GLN A 43 14.00 -6.82 -13.93
C GLN A 43 13.80 -7.24 -12.48
N ILE A 44 12.70 -7.92 -12.19
CA ILE A 44 12.35 -8.36 -10.83
C ILE A 44 12.25 -9.88 -10.86
N GLY A 45 13.13 -10.53 -10.10
CA GLY A 45 13.10 -11.95 -9.83
C GLY A 45 12.74 -12.23 -8.36
N ARG A 46 12.26 -13.43 -8.10
CA ARG A 46 12.05 -13.94 -6.74
C ARG A 46 12.78 -15.26 -6.58
N ASP A 47 13.59 -15.36 -5.54
CA ASP A 47 14.26 -16.59 -5.12
C ASP A 47 13.95 -16.84 -3.64
N GLY A 48 13.03 -17.76 -3.38
CA GLY A 48 12.53 -18.08 -2.05
C GLY A 48 12.01 -16.85 -1.28
N ASP A 49 12.73 -16.50 -0.22
CA ASP A 49 12.40 -15.42 0.71
C ASP A 49 13.05 -14.08 0.33
N ARG A 50 13.58 -13.97 -0.88
CA ARG A 50 14.19 -12.74 -1.38
C ARG A 50 13.67 -12.36 -2.76
N PHE A 51 13.50 -11.07 -2.96
CA PHE A 51 13.42 -10.49 -4.30
C PHE A 51 14.79 -9.98 -4.70
N GLU A 52 15.13 -10.24 -5.95
CA GLU A 52 16.28 -9.63 -6.62
C GLU A 52 15.75 -8.67 -7.69
N VAL A 53 16.12 -7.40 -7.58
CA VAL A 53 15.77 -6.39 -8.58
C VAL A 53 17.05 -5.93 -9.26
N ILE A 54 17.11 -6.10 -10.58
CA ILE A 54 18.21 -5.63 -11.41
C ILE A 54 17.77 -4.34 -12.09
N LEU A 55 18.57 -3.29 -11.90
CA LEU A 55 18.39 -1.97 -12.49
C LEU A 55 19.55 -1.69 -13.45
N SER A 56 19.24 -1.63 -14.74
CA SER A 56 20.20 -1.32 -15.79
C SER A 56 19.87 0.04 -16.37
N ARG A 57 20.79 1.02 -16.29
CA ARG A 57 20.50 2.35 -16.84
C ARG A 57 20.35 2.31 -18.35
N LEU A 58 19.33 2.99 -18.84
CA LEU A 58 19.07 3.10 -20.28
C LEU A 58 20.16 3.92 -20.99
N ASP A 59 20.84 4.83 -20.28
CA ASP A 59 21.94 5.64 -20.82
C ASP A 59 23.34 5.03 -20.65
N GLY A 60 23.43 3.85 -20.00
CA GLY A 60 24.67 3.10 -19.80
C GLY A 60 25.69 3.68 -18.81
N SER A 61 25.38 4.78 -18.10
CA SER A 61 26.36 5.46 -17.23
C SER A 61 26.01 5.35 -15.74
N LEU A 62 26.76 4.53 -15.00
CA LEU A 62 26.61 4.41 -13.55
C LEU A 62 27.82 5.01 -12.82
N THR A 63 27.61 6.13 -12.12
CA THR A 63 28.63 6.76 -11.27
C THR A 63 28.42 6.39 -9.81
N GLU A 64 29.47 6.44 -8.99
CA GLU A 64 29.35 6.13 -7.55
C GLU A 64 28.38 7.07 -6.81
N GLY A 65 28.39 8.37 -7.12
CA GLY A 65 27.43 9.31 -6.54
C GLY A 65 25.97 9.01 -6.91
N LEU A 66 25.75 8.46 -8.11
CA LEU A 66 24.42 8.00 -8.53
C LEU A 66 24.00 6.73 -7.79
N LEU A 67 24.94 5.82 -7.52
CA LEU A 67 24.67 4.59 -6.76
C LEU A 67 24.21 4.89 -5.33
N ASP A 68 24.86 5.83 -4.64
CA ASP A 68 24.46 6.25 -3.28
C ASP A 68 23.09 6.95 -3.27
N ALA A 69 22.84 7.81 -4.27
CA ALA A 69 21.55 8.44 -4.46
C ALA A 69 20.45 7.39 -4.74
N LEU A 70 20.76 6.38 -5.57
CA LEU A 70 19.86 5.28 -5.91
C LEU A 70 19.55 4.44 -4.67
N ARG A 71 20.55 4.06 -3.87
CA ARG A 71 20.36 3.34 -2.60
C ARG A 71 19.41 4.08 -1.67
N SER A 72 19.65 5.38 -1.49
CA SER A 72 18.80 6.22 -0.64
C SER A 72 17.37 6.34 -1.17
N ARG A 73 17.22 6.46 -2.49
CA ARG A 73 15.91 6.54 -3.15
C ARG A 73 15.13 5.23 -2.99
N VAL A 74 15.74 4.08 -3.30
CA VAL A 74 15.13 2.76 -3.18
C VAL A 74 14.60 2.51 -1.76
N GLY A 75 15.40 2.84 -0.74
CA GLY A 75 14.96 2.69 0.65
C GLY A 75 13.72 3.53 0.98
N ARG A 76 13.71 4.81 0.56
CA ARG A 76 12.55 5.70 0.77
C ARG A 76 11.31 5.20 0.04
N ASP A 77 11.45 4.83 -1.23
CA ASP A 77 10.33 4.44 -2.08
C ASP A 77 9.70 3.13 -1.57
N LEU A 78 10.51 2.14 -1.15
CA LEU A 78 10.01 0.91 -0.52
C LEU A 78 9.21 1.19 0.76
N ILE A 79 9.70 2.07 1.64
CA ILE A 79 9.00 2.46 2.87
C ILE A 79 7.67 3.14 2.54
N ASP A 80 7.67 4.06 1.57
CA ASP A 80 6.49 4.82 1.15
C ASP A 80 5.41 3.88 0.58
N PHE A 81 5.75 2.99 -0.34
CA PHE A 81 4.81 2.00 -0.89
C PHE A 81 4.31 1.00 0.15
N LYS A 82 5.18 0.56 1.07
CA LYS A 82 4.76 -0.31 2.19
C LYS A 82 3.76 0.41 3.10
N THR A 83 4.03 1.67 3.43
CA THR A 83 3.16 2.49 4.28
C THR A 83 1.79 2.68 3.62
N ARG A 84 1.75 3.01 2.32
CA ARG A 84 0.49 3.10 1.57
C ARG A 84 -0.26 1.77 1.51
N SER A 85 0.45 0.65 1.35
CA SER A 85 -0.16 -0.68 1.37
C SER A 85 -0.80 -1.01 2.72
N ILE A 86 -0.13 -0.67 3.83
CA ILE A 86 -0.68 -0.82 5.19
C ILE A 86 -1.96 0.02 5.33
N VAL A 87 -1.90 1.31 5.00
CA VAL A 87 -3.07 2.20 5.10
C VAL A 87 -4.22 1.71 4.21
N ALA A 88 -3.93 1.26 2.98
CA ALA A 88 -4.96 0.74 2.09
C ALA A 88 -5.68 -0.48 2.67
N ARG A 89 -4.92 -1.41 3.27
CA ARG A 89 -5.46 -2.61 3.93
C ARG A 89 -6.28 -2.24 5.17
N GLU A 90 -5.76 -1.37 6.03
CA GLU A 90 -6.45 -0.97 7.27
C GLU A 90 -7.74 -0.18 7.00
N THR A 91 -7.79 0.56 5.90
CA THR A 91 -8.97 1.37 5.51
C THR A 91 -9.94 0.64 4.57
N GLN A 92 -9.67 -0.62 4.22
CA GLN A 92 -10.48 -1.37 3.24
C GLN A 92 -11.94 -1.49 3.67
N ALA A 93 -12.19 -1.94 4.91
CA ALA A 93 -13.55 -2.16 5.41
C ALA A 93 -14.39 -0.86 5.43
N VAL A 94 -13.78 0.26 5.85
CA VAL A 94 -14.45 1.57 5.85
C VAL A 94 -14.82 1.99 4.42
N ARG A 95 -13.90 1.80 3.46
CA ARG A 95 -14.13 2.14 2.06
C ARG A 95 -15.23 1.30 1.43
N GLU A 96 -15.26 0.00 1.71
CA GLU A 96 -16.31 -0.91 1.27
C GLU A 96 -17.68 -0.52 1.83
N LEU A 97 -17.76 -0.17 3.12
CA LEU A 97 -19.00 0.32 3.75
C LEU A 97 -19.48 1.64 3.14
N LEU A 98 -18.57 2.59 2.90
CA LEU A 98 -18.91 3.86 2.26
C LEU A 98 -19.46 3.64 0.85
N VAL A 99 -18.82 2.77 0.07
CA VAL A 99 -19.31 2.39 -1.27
C VAL A 99 -20.68 1.72 -1.14
N ALA A 100 -20.86 0.74 -0.27
CA ALA A 100 -22.13 0.05 -0.08
C ALA A 100 -23.27 1.01 0.32
N LYS A 101 -22.99 1.99 1.19
CA LYS A 101 -23.97 3.01 1.59
C LYS A 101 -24.28 4.02 0.49
N ALA A 102 -23.29 4.42 -0.31
CA ALA A 102 -23.51 5.33 -1.44
C ALA A 102 -24.39 4.74 -2.54
N PHE A 103 -24.37 3.40 -2.68
CA PHE A 103 -25.17 2.68 -3.68
C PHE A 103 -26.33 1.89 -3.07
N ALA A 104 -26.63 2.06 -1.78
CA ALA A 104 -27.81 1.47 -1.17
C ALA A 104 -29.08 2.13 -1.77
N PRO A 105 -30.15 1.36 -2.03
CA PRO A 105 -31.43 1.93 -2.46
C PRO A 105 -31.90 3.02 -1.48
N LEU A 106 -32.40 4.14 -2.02
CA LEU A 106 -32.95 5.26 -1.25
C LEU A 106 -34.19 4.90 -0.42
N ASP A 107 -34.81 3.76 -0.68
CA ASP A 107 -36.05 3.33 -0.01
C ASP A 107 -35.88 3.17 1.52
N ASP A 108 -34.66 2.92 2.02
CA ASP A 108 -34.33 2.85 3.46
C ASP A 108 -33.96 4.21 4.08
N LEU A 109 -33.71 5.25 3.28
CA LEU A 109 -33.37 6.61 3.76
C LEU A 109 -34.61 7.50 3.86
N ASP A 110 -35.60 7.28 3.00
CA ASP A 110 -36.89 7.98 2.99
C ASP A 110 -37.98 7.24 3.80
N SER A 111 -37.67 6.06 4.37
CA SER A 111 -38.58 5.39 5.29
C SER A 111 -38.76 6.25 6.54
N GLN A 112 -40.00 6.68 6.81
CA GLN A 112 -40.33 7.28 8.11
C GLN A 112 -39.87 6.33 9.22
N PRO A 113 -39.28 6.85 10.32
CA PRO A 113 -38.89 6.02 11.44
C PRO A 113 -40.10 5.18 11.88
N PRO A 114 -39.93 3.89 12.19
CA PRO A 114 -41.03 3.08 12.67
C PRO A 114 -41.57 3.66 13.98
N GLY A 115 -42.87 3.96 14.03
CA GLY A 115 -43.54 4.61 15.15
C GLY A 115 -44.50 5.69 14.68
N ASP A 116 -45.59 5.88 15.41
CA ASP A 116 -46.49 7.02 15.21
C ASP A 116 -45.92 8.23 15.98
N PRO A 117 -45.90 9.46 15.44
CA PRO A 117 -45.54 10.65 16.21
C PRO A 117 -46.39 10.87 17.48
N SER A 118 -47.55 10.23 17.55
CA SER A 118 -48.43 10.17 18.73
C SER A 118 -48.12 9.01 19.68
N ASP A 119 -47.15 8.16 19.36
CA ASP A 119 -46.64 7.14 20.27
C ASP A 119 -46.03 7.86 21.49
N PRO A 120 -46.61 7.70 22.69
CA PRO A 120 -46.07 8.33 23.88
C PRO A 120 -44.71 7.72 24.19
N VAL A 121 -43.65 8.32 23.64
CA VAL A 121 -42.28 8.11 24.08
C VAL A 121 -42.10 8.78 25.46
N GLY A 122 -42.68 8.17 26.49
CA GLY A 122 -42.70 8.75 27.82
C GLY A 122 -43.33 7.80 28.82
N PHE A 123 -42.51 7.37 29.77
CA PHE A 123 -42.82 6.69 31.03
C PHE A 123 -44.31 6.74 31.42
N ASP A 124 -44.93 5.57 31.52
CA ASP A 124 -46.24 5.44 32.13
C ASP A 124 -46.14 5.82 33.61
N ILE A 125 -46.71 6.98 33.96
CA ILE A 125 -46.73 7.50 35.33
C ILE A 125 -47.53 6.55 36.26
N ALA A 126 -48.29 5.62 35.69
CA ALA A 126 -49.02 4.57 36.40
C ALA A 126 -48.13 3.50 37.06
N ASP A 127 -46.87 3.34 36.65
CA ASP A 127 -45.97 2.31 37.17
C ASP A 127 -45.35 2.65 38.55
N TRP A 128 -45.70 3.81 39.14
CA TRP A 128 -45.15 4.31 40.42
C TRP A 128 -46.20 4.52 41.53
N GLN A 129 -47.36 3.86 41.48
CA GLN A 129 -48.31 3.83 42.60
C GLN A 129 -48.27 2.52 43.39
#